data_AF-A0A2M7V4W2-F1
#
_entry.id   AF-A0A2M7V4W2-F1
#
_cell.length_a   1.000
_cell.length_b   1.000
_cell.length_c   1.000
_cell.angle_alpha   90.00
_cell.angle_beta   90.00
_cell.angle_gamma   90.00
#
_symmetry.space_group_name_H-M   'P 1'
#
loop_
_entity.id
_entity.type
_entity.pdbx_description
1 polymer ?
#
loop_
_entity_poly.entity_id
_entity_poly.type
_entity_poly.pdbx_seq_one_letter_code
_entity_poly.pdbx_strand_id
1 'polypeptide(L)'
;MSIAIPLYILLFLYFIFLAVFLSFSLINFYHVIITASFTLVSFTMSFFILAITILTLYLTASLLTSVDWQMTVLVFDSSWFTGPSSSSF
;
A
#
# COMPACT_ATOMS: atom_id res chain seq x y z
N MET A 1 -16.08 21.52 9.42
CA MET A 1 -15.88 20.27 10.18
C MET A 1 -14.77 19.49 9.50
N SER A 2 -13.72 19.16 10.24
CA SER A 2 -12.61 18.33 9.74
C SER A 2 -12.47 17.07 10.60
N ILE A 3 -12.09 15.97 9.96
CA ILE A 3 -11.83 14.68 10.59
C ILE A 3 -10.37 14.34 10.30
N ALA A 4 -9.59 14.19 11.36
CA ALA A 4 -8.20 13.76 11.30
C ALA A 4 -8.03 12.47 12.11
N ILE A 5 -7.22 11.54 11.59
CA ILE A 5 -6.87 10.30 12.27
C ILE A 5 -5.35 10.16 12.34
N PRO A 6 -4.80 9.49 13.36
CA PRO A 6 -3.39 9.16 13.40
C PRO A 6 -2.97 8.27 12.22
N LEU A 7 -1.79 8.55 11.65
CA LEU A 7 -1.23 7.84 10.50
C LEU A 7 -1.11 6.32 10.73
N TYR A 8 -0.78 5.90 11.96
CA TYR A 8 -0.62 4.48 12.27
C TYR A 8 -1.85 3.62 11.91
N ILE A 9 -3.07 4.16 11.99
CA ILE A 9 -4.29 3.41 11.67
C ILE A 9 -4.29 3.00 10.19
N LEU A 10 -3.94 3.93 9.30
CA LEU A 10 -3.83 3.67 7.87
C LEU A 10 -2.66 2.71 7.57
N LEU A 11 -1.53 2.91 8.22
CA LEU A 11 -0.35 2.04 8.06
C LEU A 11 -0.63 0.60 8.47
N PHE A 12 -1.32 0.37 9.59
CA PHE A 12 -1.69 -0.99 10.00
C PHE A 12 -2.61 -1.68 8.99
N LEU A 13 -3.63 -0.97 8.50
CA LEU A 13 -4.52 -1.52 7.48
C LEU A 13 -3.76 -1.85 6.19
N TYR A 14 -2.84 -0.97 5.79
CA TYR A 14 -1.94 -1.17 4.66
C TYR A 14 -1.01 -2.38 4.84
N PHE A 15 -0.41 -2.55 6.02
CA PHE A 15 0.44 -3.71 6.32
C PHE A 15 -0.33 -5.03 6.32
N ILE A 16 -1.57 -5.05 6.83
CA ILE A 16 -2.43 -6.24 6.73
C ILE A 16 -2.69 -6.59 5.27
N PHE A 17 -3.03 -5.60 4.44
CA PHE A 17 -3.22 -5.80 3.01
C PHE A 17 -1.96 -6.37 2.34
N LEU A 18 -0.78 -5.78 2.63
CA LEU A 18 0.50 -6.28 2.10
C LEU A 18 0.83 -7.70 2.57
N ALA A 19 0.56 -8.04 3.83
CA ALA A 19 0.82 -9.36 4.37
C ALA A 19 -0.04 -10.44 3.69
N VAL A 20 -1.33 -10.14 3.49
CA VAL A 20 -2.24 -11.02 2.74
C VAL A 20 -1.77 -11.16 1.30
N PHE A 21 -1.46 -10.05 0.63
CA PHE A 21 -0.99 -10.04 -0.74
C PHE A 21 0.31 -10.82 -0.93
N LEU A 22 1.28 -10.63 -0.03
CA LEU A 22 2.55 -11.37 -0.03
C LEU A 22 2.30 -12.87 0.16
N SER A 23 1.41 -13.25 1.08
CA SER A 23 1.07 -14.65 1.34
C SER A 23 0.50 -15.33 0.08
N PHE A 24 -0.46 -14.69 -0.60
CA PHE A 24 -1.00 -15.20 -1.86
C PHE A 24 0.04 -15.25 -2.98
N SER A 25 0.90 -14.22 -3.09
CA SER A 25 1.99 -14.17 -4.06
C SER A 25 2.98 -15.32 -3.87
N LEU A 26 3.38 -15.60 -2.62
CA LEU A 26 4.24 -16.73 -2.27
C LEU A 26 3.61 -18.08 -2.58
N ILE A 27 2.33 -18.28 -2.22
CA ILE A 27 1.60 -19.52 -2.52
C ILE A 27 1.52 -19.74 -4.03
N ASN A 28 1.21 -18.70 -4.80
CA ASN A 28 1.13 -18.78 -6.25
C ASN A 28 2.49 -19.09 -6.88
N PHE A 29 3.55 -18.39 -6.45
CA PHE A 29 4.90 -18.63 -6.93
C PHE A 29 5.38 -20.05 -6.60
N TYR A 30 5.12 -20.54 -5.39
CA TYR A 30 5.38 -21.91 -4.98
C TYR A 30 4.62 -22.93 -5.86
N HIS A 31 3.34 -22.68 -6.15
CA HIS A 31 2.53 -23.53 -7.02
C HIS A 31 3.12 -23.62 -8.43
N VAL A 32 3.57 -22.50 -9.00
CA VAL A 32 4.22 -22.48 -10.33
C VAL A 32 5.49 -23.34 -10.36
N ILE A 33 6.31 -23.28 -9.29
CA ILE A 33 7.55 -24.08 -9.19
C ILE A 33 7.22 -25.57 -9.08
N ILE A 34 6.33 -25.95 -8.16
CA ILE A 34 5.99 -27.36 -7.87
C ILE A 34 5.32 -28.03 -9.07
N THR A 35 4.42 -27.34 -9.75
CA THR A 35 3.70 -27.90 -10.92
C THR A 35 4.56 -27.97 -12.17
N ALA A 36 5.81 -27.49 -12.12
CA ALA A 36 6.69 -27.32 -13.27
C ALA A 36 6.01 -26.59 -14.45
N SER A 37 5.02 -25.74 -14.14
CA SER A 37 4.28 -24.94 -15.11
C SER A 37 5.12 -23.73 -15.54
N PHE A 38 6.28 -23.99 -16.12
CA PHE A 38 7.19 -23.00 -16.69
C PHE A 38 6.72 -22.49 -18.05
N THR A 39 5.40 -22.42 -18.28
CA THR A 39 4.90 -21.56 -19.35
C THR A 39 5.50 -20.19 -19.08
N LEU A 40 6.33 -19.70 -20.01
CA LEU A 40 7.21 -18.55 -19.80
C LEU A 40 6.46 -17.35 -19.22
N VAL A 41 5.22 -17.15 -19.66
CA VAL A 41 4.31 -16.11 -19.18
C VAL A 41 3.98 -16.26 -17.68
N SER A 42 3.46 -17.41 -17.24
CA SER A 42 3.01 -17.61 -15.85
C SER A 42 4.15 -17.51 -14.84
N PHE A 43 5.33 -18.05 -15.17
CA PHE A 43 6.53 -17.93 -14.32
C PHE A 43 7.01 -16.49 -14.24
N THR A 44 7.17 -15.84 -15.40
CA THR A 44 7.69 -14.47 -15.47
C THR A 44 6.77 -13.49 -14.75
N MET A 45 5.45 -13.59 -14.96
CA MET A 45 4.48 -12.73 -14.28
C MET A 45 4.50 -12.95 -12.76
N SER A 46 4.49 -14.21 -12.30
CA SER A 46 4.51 -14.52 -10.87
C SER A 46 5.81 -14.06 -10.20
N PHE A 47 6.96 -14.20 -10.88
CA PHE A 47 8.24 -13.69 -10.43
C PHE A 47 8.23 -12.17 -10.27
N PHE A 48 7.76 -11.43 -11.28
CA PHE A 48 7.72 -9.97 -11.22
C PHE A 48 6.73 -9.46 -10.16
N ILE A 49 5.57 -10.10 -10.00
CA ILE A 49 4.62 -9.75 -8.94
C ILE A 49 5.28 -9.93 -7.58
N LEU A 50 5.96 -11.05 -7.34
CA LEU A 50 6.68 -11.29 -6.09
C LEU A 50 7.81 -10.28 -5.86
N ALA A 51 8.63 -10.03 -6.89
CA ALA A 51 9.75 -9.08 -6.83
C ALA A 51 9.27 -7.65 -6.52
N ILE A 52 8.22 -7.19 -7.19
CA ILE A 52 7.61 -5.87 -6.94
C ILE A 52 7.02 -5.81 -5.52
N THR A 53 6.37 -6.88 -5.05
CA THR A 53 5.84 -6.95 -3.68
C THR A 53 6.95 -6.77 -2.63
N ILE A 54 8.07 -7.49 -2.80
CA ILE A 54 9.23 -7.39 -1.92
C ILE A 54 9.85 -5.99 -1.99
N LEU A 55 9.97 -5.43 -3.20
CA LEU A 55 10.48 -4.07 -3.39
C LEU A 55 9.57 -3.03 -2.71
N THR A 56 8.24 -3.17 -2.84
CA THR A 56 7.27 -2.30 -2.15
C THR A 56 7.43 -2.38 -0.63
N LEU A 57 7.60 -3.58 -0.07
CA LEU A 57 7.87 -3.75 1.37
C LEU A 57 9.18 -3.08 1.80
N TYR A 58 10.24 -3.27 1.02
CA TYR A 58 11.55 -2.66 1.29
C TYR A 58 11.49 -1.13 1.24
N LEU A 59 10.90 -0.56 0.19
CA LEU A 59 10.75 0.89 0.04
C LEU A 59 9.85 1.46 1.14
N THR A 60 8.76 0.77 1.48
CA THR A 60 7.89 1.13 2.61
C THR A 60 8.71 1.19 3.89
N ALA A 61 9.44 0.14 4.24
CA ALA A 61 10.27 0.10 5.43
C ALA A 61 11.31 1.23 5.45
N SER A 62 11.96 1.50 4.31
CA SER A 62 12.95 2.58 4.18
C SER A 62 12.33 3.97 4.39
N LEU A 63 11.19 4.24 3.76
CA LEU A 63 10.51 5.54 3.82
C LEU A 63 9.90 5.81 5.20
N LEU A 64 9.50 4.77 5.94
CA LEU A 64 8.89 4.90 7.26
C LEU A 64 9.89 5.14 8.41
N THR A 65 11.20 5.01 8.18
CA THR A 65 12.22 5.11 9.24
C THR A 65 12.24 6.47 9.96
N SER A 66 11.96 7.55 9.26
CA SER A 66 11.97 8.93 9.79
C SER A 66 10.58 9.54 9.96
N VAL A 67 9.53 8.77 9.70
CA VAL A 67 8.14 9.23 9.77
C VAL A 67 7.62 9.07 11.20
N ASP A 68 6.96 10.11 11.73
CA ASP A 68 6.21 10.00 12.97
C ASP A 68 4.86 9.31 12.72
N TRP A 69 4.66 8.16 13.36
CA TRP A 69 3.46 7.33 13.20
C TRP A 69 2.24 7.93 13.92
N GLN A 70 2.46 8.83 14.88
CA GLN A 70 1.41 9.56 15.58
C GLN A 70 0.96 10.82 14.84
N MET A 71 1.65 11.18 13.76
CA MET A 71 1.25 12.30 12.90
C MET A 71 -0.21 12.18 12.48
N THR A 72 -0.97 13.25 12.64
CA THR A 72 -2.38 13.30 12.24
C THR A 72 -2.48 13.52 10.74
N VAL A 73 -3.21 12.64 10.07
CA VAL A 73 -3.58 12.79 8.65
C VAL A 73 -4.99 13.33 8.58
N LEU A 74 -5.16 14.43 7.85
CA LEU A 74 -6.47 15.00 7.54
C LEU A 74 -7.18 14.12 6.52
N VAL A 75 -8.21 13.38 6.94
CA VAL A 75 -8.94 12.43 6.08
C VAL A 75 -10.11 13.11 5.40
N PHE A 76 -10.72 14.08 6.07
CA PHE A 76 -11.85 14.81 5.55
C PHE A 76 -11.82 16.25 6.06
N ASP A 77 -12.10 17.20 5.17
CA ASP A 77 -12.44 18.56 5.54
C ASP A 77 -13.63 19.03 4.70
N SER A 78 -14.66 19.54 5.38
CA SER A 78 -15.81 20.16 4.72
C SER A 78 -15.41 21.33 3.83
N SER A 79 -14.28 21.99 4.10
CA SER A 79 -13.78 23.13 3.31
C SER A 79 -13.43 22.75 1.86
N TRP A 80 -13.16 21.47 1.58
CA TRP A 80 -12.88 20.97 0.24
C TRP A 80 -14.07 21.09 -0.72
N PHE A 81 -15.29 21.19 -0.18
CA PHE A 81 -16.52 21.28 -0.95
C PHE A 81 -17.11 22.69 -0.96
N THR A 82 -16.58 23.60 -0.17
CA THR A 82 -16.86 25.03 -0.29
C THR A 82 -15.88 25.58 -1.32
N GLY A 83 -16.37 25.89 -2.53
CA GLY A 83 -15.57 26.57 -3.55
C GLY A 83 -14.93 27.85 -3.02
N PRO A 84 -13.92 28.42 -3.70
CA PRO A 84 -13.26 29.63 -3.24
C PRO A 84 -14.32 30.66 -2.89
N SER A 85 -14.42 31.01 -1.61
CA SER A 85 -15.27 32.12 -1.19
C SER A 85 -14.67 33.34 -1.87
N SER A 86 -15.25 33.76 -2.99
CA SER A 86 -15.00 35.06 -3.56
C SER A 86 -15.44 36.07 -2.50
N SER A 87 -14.52 36.44 -1.61
CA SER A 87 -14.60 37.68 -0.87
C SER A 87 -14.45 38.78 -1.92
N SER A 88 -15.57 39.10 -2.57
CA SER A 88 -15.74 40.30 -3.36
C SER A 88 -15.56 41.50 -2.42
N PHE A 89 -14.46 42.22 -2.64
CA PHE A 89 -14.08 43.57 -2.19
C PHE A 89 -14.03 43.84 -0.69
#